data_AF-A0A932DL31-F1
#
_entry.id   AF-A0A932DL31-F1
#
_cell.length_a   1.000
_cell.length_b   1.000
_cell.length_c   1.000
_cell.angle_alpha   90.00
_cell.angle_beta   90.00
_cell.angle_gamma   90.00
#
_symmetry.space_group_name_H-M   'P 1'
#
loop_
_entity.id
_entity.type
_entity.pdbx_description
1 polymer ?
#
loop_
_entity_poly.entity_id
_entity_poly.type
_entity_poly.pdbx_seq_one_letter_code
_entity_poly.pdbx_strand_id
1 'polypeptide(L)'
;MTTGESRAQTIAGLNALPHAERLKYMRVLVPPALRERFHISSEFMDPAGRLLLHWTGKENSNTVEIALFHEVGAPDPLLYFHLTDTLNQQIHVLLTVLNDPQSPRFNVDKMPDGGRTHFGVFKRNVAAEVAAMQAGLAPGQIHKGLRALTPLTEAFEAFVQRLGHSMYFVEPLFYHNAVIFERNGFAYQQGRRWMQSLNTRFSPGGDLPPRLDGSTPFRMAEAAHSIRGRSWAIHDGILGEPFTGVTMYKRIGQPAGISTFPEGNW
;
A
#
# COMPACT_ATOMS: atom_id res chain seq x y z
N MET A 1 -4.54 42.99 -5.63
CA MET A 1 -4.03 41.79 -6.31
C MET A 1 -4.29 40.61 -5.39
N THR A 2 -5.32 39.82 -5.69
CA THR A 2 -5.56 38.56 -4.99
C THR A 2 -4.37 37.65 -5.28
N THR A 3 -3.57 37.35 -4.27
CA THR A 3 -2.58 36.26 -4.32
C THR A 3 -3.35 34.97 -4.56
N GLY A 4 -3.47 34.57 -5.83
CA GLY A 4 -4.04 33.27 -6.17
C GLY A 4 -3.24 32.20 -5.46
N GLU A 5 -3.88 31.42 -4.59
CA GLU A 5 -3.24 30.25 -3.99
C GLU A 5 -2.71 29.40 -5.13
N SER A 6 -1.38 29.22 -5.19
CA SER A 6 -0.75 28.32 -6.15
C SER A 6 -1.22 26.90 -5.85
N ARG A 7 -2.17 26.42 -6.64
CA ARG A 7 -2.72 25.07 -6.51
C ARG A 7 -1.86 24.12 -7.31
N ALA A 8 -1.07 23.30 -6.63
CA ALA A 8 -0.34 22.22 -7.27
C ALA A 8 -1.33 21.25 -7.96
N GLN A 9 -0.97 20.82 -9.16
CA GLN A 9 -1.70 19.81 -9.93
C GLN A 9 -0.91 18.51 -10.09
N THR A 10 0.40 18.51 -9.81
CA THR A 10 1.29 17.36 -9.99
C THR A 10 2.11 17.14 -8.73
N ILE A 11 2.74 15.97 -8.60
CA ILE A 11 3.74 15.71 -7.56
C ILE A 11 4.92 16.66 -7.71
N ALA A 12 5.38 16.92 -8.95
CA ALA A 12 6.40 17.94 -9.21
C ALA A 12 5.99 19.33 -8.71
N GLY A 13 4.74 19.74 -8.96
CA GLY A 13 4.18 20.99 -8.46
C GLY A 13 4.10 21.02 -6.94
N LEU A 14 3.70 19.92 -6.30
CA LEU A 14 3.70 19.79 -4.84
C LEU A 14 5.10 19.90 -4.24
N ASN A 15 6.09 19.27 -4.87
CA ASN A 15 7.49 19.32 -4.43
C ASN A 15 8.08 20.73 -4.49
N ALA A 16 7.59 21.59 -5.40
CA ALA A 16 8.01 22.98 -5.52
C ALA A 16 7.32 23.92 -4.51
N LEU A 17 6.29 23.45 -3.78
CA LEU A 17 5.59 24.29 -2.81
C LEU A 17 6.41 24.55 -1.54
N PRO A 18 6.31 25.76 -0.95
CA PRO A 18 6.81 26.02 0.40
C PRO A 18 6.23 25.03 1.43
N HIS A 19 6.97 24.78 2.50
CA HIS A 19 6.57 23.83 3.54
C HIS A 19 5.15 24.07 4.08
N ALA A 20 4.81 25.33 4.40
CA ALA A 20 3.49 25.72 4.93
C ALA A 20 2.34 25.39 3.95
N GLU A 21 2.58 25.49 2.63
CA GLU A 21 1.59 25.14 1.61
C GLU A 21 1.47 23.62 1.46
N ARG A 22 2.58 22.88 1.49
CA ARG A 22 2.56 21.40 1.50
C ARG A 22 1.77 20.85 2.68
N LEU A 23 1.91 21.44 3.87
CA LEU A 23 1.15 21.04 5.06
C LEU A 23 -0.37 21.09 4.85
N LYS A 24 -0.89 22.04 4.04
CA LYS A 24 -2.32 22.09 3.72
C LYS A 24 -2.79 20.82 2.98
N TYR A 25 -1.96 20.27 2.10
CA TYR A 25 -2.25 19.01 1.41
C TYR A 25 -2.10 17.81 2.35
N MET A 26 -1.12 17.83 3.24
CA MET A 26 -0.88 16.75 4.20
C MET A 26 -2.00 16.60 5.22
N ARG A 27 -2.59 17.71 5.66
CA ARG A 27 -3.79 17.68 6.52
C ARG A 27 -5.01 17.02 5.85
N VAL A 28 -5.06 17.01 4.51
CA VAL A 28 -6.08 16.28 3.76
C VAL A 28 -5.69 14.82 3.57
N LEU A 29 -4.43 14.56 3.23
CA LEU A 29 -3.91 13.22 2.95
C LEU A 29 -3.88 12.31 4.20
N VAL A 30 -3.68 12.89 5.40
CA VAL A 30 -3.62 12.15 6.66
C VAL A 30 -5.01 12.15 7.32
N PRO A 31 -5.68 10.98 7.42
CA PRO A 31 -7.01 10.88 8.02
C PRO A 31 -7.08 11.50 9.43
N PRO A 32 -8.12 12.29 9.75
CA PRO A 32 -8.32 12.85 11.09
C PRO A 32 -8.30 11.78 12.20
N ALA A 33 -8.94 10.62 11.97
CA ALA A 33 -8.97 9.51 12.92
C ALA A 33 -7.57 8.97 13.27
N LEU A 34 -6.61 9.01 12.35
CA LEU A 34 -5.22 8.62 12.64
C LEU A 34 -4.52 9.69 13.48
N ARG A 35 -4.75 10.97 13.17
CA ARG A 35 -4.16 12.07 13.95
C ARG A 35 -4.68 12.08 15.39
N GLU A 36 -5.98 11.88 15.57
CA GLU A 36 -6.60 11.80 16.90
C GLU A 36 -6.08 10.59 17.69
N ARG A 37 -6.05 9.39 17.08
CA ARG A 37 -5.61 8.16 17.74
C ARG A 37 -4.16 8.22 18.24
N PHE A 38 -3.28 8.88 17.50
CA PHE A 38 -1.85 8.97 17.83
C PHE A 38 -1.44 10.35 18.35
N HIS A 39 -2.40 11.22 18.69
CA HIS A 39 -2.15 12.57 19.20
C HIS A 39 -1.21 13.41 18.33
N ILE A 40 -1.32 13.26 17.00
CA ILE A 40 -0.50 13.98 16.02
C ILE A 40 -1.11 15.36 15.79
N SER A 41 -0.34 16.41 16.05
CA SER A 41 -0.76 17.79 15.85
C SER A 41 -1.04 18.13 14.37
N SER A 42 -1.76 19.22 14.10
CA SER A 42 -2.04 19.69 12.73
C SER A 42 -0.79 20.13 11.96
N GLU A 43 0.28 20.41 12.70
CA GLU A 43 1.60 20.77 12.17
C GLU A 43 2.54 19.55 12.08
N PHE A 44 2.04 18.36 12.43
CA PHE A 44 2.79 17.10 12.45
C PHE A 44 4.08 17.19 13.27
N MET A 45 4.01 17.91 14.38
CA MET A 45 5.06 18.01 15.37
C MET A 45 4.64 17.29 16.66
N ASP A 46 5.64 16.77 17.38
CA ASP A 46 5.46 16.29 18.74
C ASP A 46 5.37 17.45 19.75
N PRO A 47 5.10 17.19 21.05
CA PRO A 47 5.01 18.24 22.07
C PRO A 47 6.29 19.06 22.27
N ALA A 48 7.45 18.56 21.83
CA ALA A 48 8.73 19.25 21.89
C ALA A 48 9.04 20.06 20.60
N GLY A 49 8.10 20.11 19.64
CA GLY A 49 8.27 20.82 18.37
C GLY A 49 9.08 20.07 17.32
N ARG A 50 9.33 18.77 17.51
CA ARG A 50 10.07 17.94 16.54
C ARG A 50 9.13 17.40 15.47
N LEU A 51 9.53 17.46 14.21
CA LEU A 51 8.74 16.98 13.07
C LEU A 51 8.58 15.46 13.11
N LEU A 52 7.34 15.00 12.93
CA LEU A 52 6.94 13.60 12.76
C LEU A 52 6.65 13.27 11.28
N LEU A 53 6.40 14.29 10.45
CA LEU A 53 6.21 14.14 9.02
C LEU A 53 7.52 14.44 8.28
N HIS A 54 7.98 13.48 7.50
CA HIS A 54 9.15 13.59 6.63
C HIS A 54 8.72 13.59 5.18
N TRP A 55 9.21 14.57 4.44
CA TRP A 55 8.98 14.73 3.01
C TRP A 55 10.30 14.57 2.27
N THR A 56 10.40 13.51 1.48
CA THR A 56 11.57 13.20 0.65
C THR A 56 11.17 13.36 -0.81
N GLY A 57 11.15 14.59 -1.27
CA GLY A 57 10.91 14.97 -2.67
C GLY A 57 11.75 16.19 -2.98
N LYS A 58 12.50 16.13 -4.07
CA LYS A 58 13.33 17.26 -4.53
C LYS A 58 12.46 18.20 -5.37
N GLU A 59 12.77 19.49 -5.34
CA GLU A 59 12.17 20.45 -6.25
C GLU A 59 12.30 19.96 -7.71
N ASN A 60 11.24 20.09 -8.50
CA ASN A 60 11.12 19.58 -9.88
C ASN A 60 11.18 18.05 -10.04
N SER A 61 11.28 17.27 -8.96
CA SER A 61 11.12 15.82 -9.04
C SER A 61 9.65 15.46 -9.22
N ASN A 62 9.35 14.54 -10.12
CA ASN A 62 8.02 14.00 -10.32
C ASN A 62 7.63 12.94 -9.27
N THR A 63 8.50 12.63 -8.30
CA THR A 63 8.26 11.63 -7.27
C THR A 63 8.48 12.21 -5.87
N VAL A 64 7.78 11.64 -4.89
CA VAL A 64 7.92 11.98 -3.48
C VAL A 64 7.70 10.76 -2.60
N GLU A 65 8.53 10.61 -1.57
CA GLU A 65 8.22 9.75 -0.44
C GLU A 65 7.76 10.61 0.74
N ILE A 66 6.66 10.21 1.38
CA ILE A 66 6.07 10.90 2.52
C ILE A 66 5.96 9.89 3.64
N ALA A 67 6.66 10.12 4.75
CA ALA A 67 6.66 9.24 5.92
C ALA A 67 6.17 10.00 7.15
N LEU A 68 5.08 9.54 7.75
CA LEU A 68 4.56 10.05 9.01
C LEU A 68 4.85 9.02 10.10
N PHE A 69 5.49 9.45 11.18
CA PHE A 69 5.73 8.65 12.37
C PHE A 69 4.76 9.04 13.49
N HIS A 70 4.53 8.13 14.42
CA HIS A 70 3.71 8.39 15.61
C HIS A 70 4.55 9.05 16.73
N GLU A 71 5.87 8.84 16.73
CA GLU A 71 6.81 9.46 17.65
C GLU A 71 8.21 9.56 17.01
N VAL A 72 9.05 10.43 17.58
CA VAL A 72 10.44 10.60 17.14
C VAL A 72 11.26 9.37 17.50
N GLY A 73 11.99 8.83 16.53
CA GLY A 73 12.85 7.65 16.74
C GLY A 73 12.15 6.32 16.54
N ALA A 74 10.84 6.31 16.25
CA ALA A 74 10.14 5.12 15.84
C ALA A 74 10.83 4.46 14.63
N PRO A 75 11.02 3.13 14.63
CA PRO A 75 11.83 2.45 13.61
C PRO A 75 11.16 2.42 12.23
N ASP A 76 9.82 2.48 12.21
CA ASP A 76 9.00 2.35 11.01
C ASP A 76 7.89 3.41 11.02
N PRO A 77 7.51 3.94 9.85
CA PRO A 77 6.48 4.96 9.77
C PRO A 77 5.11 4.35 10.11
N LEU A 78 4.28 5.17 10.76
CA LEU A 78 2.85 4.91 10.96
C LEU A 78 2.14 4.86 9.60
N LEU A 79 2.43 5.85 8.75
CA LEU A 79 1.87 5.99 7.41
C LEU A 79 2.98 6.38 6.44
N TYR A 80 3.06 5.68 5.31
CA TYR A 80 4.03 5.97 4.26
C TYR A 80 3.35 5.98 2.89
N PHE A 81 3.73 6.94 2.05
CA PHE A 81 3.37 7.00 0.64
C PHE A 81 4.61 7.19 -0.22
N HIS A 82 4.67 6.48 -1.33
CA HIS A 82 5.55 6.77 -2.45
C HIS A 82 4.69 7.09 -3.67
N LEU A 83 4.73 8.34 -4.11
CA LEU A 83 3.90 8.85 -5.19
C LEU A 83 4.77 9.30 -6.36
N THR A 84 4.23 9.22 -7.57
CA THR A 84 4.85 9.79 -8.77
C THR A 84 3.80 10.32 -9.74
N ASP A 85 4.18 11.29 -10.56
CA ASP A 85 3.40 11.67 -11.75
C ASP A 85 3.55 10.60 -12.85
N THR A 86 2.45 10.30 -13.53
CA THR A 86 2.45 9.58 -14.81
C THR A 86 2.85 10.51 -15.97
N LEU A 87 3.09 9.95 -17.15
CA LEU A 87 3.33 10.73 -18.38
C LEU A 87 2.19 11.72 -18.69
N ASN A 88 0.96 11.38 -18.32
CA ASN A 88 -0.22 12.23 -18.50
C ASN A 88 -0.53 13.09 -17.26
N GLN A 89 0.45 13.28 -16.37
CA GLN A 89 0.37 14.11 -15.16
C GLN A 89 -0.70 13.67 -14.14
N GLN A 90 -1.24 12.46 -14.28
CA GLN A 90 -2.07 11.81 -13.25
C GLN A 90 -1.19 11.28 -12.12
N ILE A 91 -1.76 11.11 -10.92
CA ILE A 91 -1.07 10.56 -9.76
C ILE A 91 -0.98 9.03 -9.87
N HIS A 92 0.22 8.50 -9.63
CA HIS A 92 0.49 7.07 -9.49
C HIS A 92 1.07 6.78 -8.11
N VAL A 93 0.43 5.89 -7.37
CA VAL A 93 0.91 5.39 -6.08
C VAL A 93 1.78 4.16 -6.32
N LEU A 94 3.06 4.28 -6.00
CA LEU A 94 4.04 3.19 -6.09
C LEU A 94 4.01 2.31 -4.83
N LEU A 95 3.79 2.93 -3.67
CA LEU A 95 3.70 2.21 -2.40
C LEU A 95 2.87 2.99 -1.38
N THR A 96 2.00 2.29 -0.66
CA THR A 96 1.33 2.80 0.54
C THR A 96 1.52 1.79 1.66
N VAL A 97 1.92 2.28 2.84
CA VAL A 97 2.05 1.45 4.05
C VAL A 97 1.29 2.12 5.19
N LEU A 98 0.52 1.34 5.92
CA LEU A 98 -0.16 1.76 7.14
C LEU A 98 0.10 0.72 8.24
N ASN A 99 0.94 1.09 9.21
CA ASN A 99 1.37 0.19 10.27
C ASN A 99 0.67 0.54 11.58
N ASP A 100 0.34 -0.47 12.37
CA ASP A 100 0.05 -0.32 13.79
C ASP A 100 1.37 -0.39 14.56
N PRO A 101 1.92 0.74 15.04
CA PRO A 101 3.20 0.74 15.74
C PRO A 101 3.15 -0.01 17.09
N GLN A 102 1.95 -0.27 17.62
CA GLN A 102 1.76 -1.03 18.85
C GLN A 102 1.76 -2.55 18.60
N SER A 103 1.75 -2.98 17.34
CA SER A 103 1.79 -4.40 16.98
C SER A 103 3.22 -4.94 16.92
N PRO A 104 3.46 -6.24 17.17
CA PRO A 104 4.78 -6.83 17.00
C PRO A 104 5.35 -6.57 15.60
N ARG A 105 6.63 -6.24 15.52
CA ARG A 105 7.38 -6.07 14.28
C ARG A 105 7.95 -7.41 13.81
N PHE A 106 7.78 -7.73 12.53
CA PHE A 106 8.42 -8.86 11.88
C PHE A 106 9.39 -8.36 10.81
N ASN A 107 10.65 -8.81 10.87
CA ASN A 107 11.71 -8.35 9.98
C ASN A 107 11.63 -8.99 8.58
N VAL A 108 10.47 -8.93 7.93
CA VAL A 108 10.32 -9.43 6.54
C VAL A 108 11.00 -8.50 5.53
N ASP A 109 11.25 -7.24 5.92
CA ASP A 109 11.92 -6.20 5.16
C ASP A 109 13.45 -6.22 5.27
N LYS A 110 13.99 -7.00 6.23
CA LYS A 110 15.42 -7.03 6.58
C LYS A 110 15.92 -8.45 6.76
N MET A 111 17.11 -8.73 6.25
CA MET A 111 17.87 -9.94 6.57
C MET A 111 18.49 -9.82 7.98
N PRO A 112 18.92 -10.94 8.61
CA PRO A 112 19.57 -10.91 9.92
C PRO A 112 20.83 -10.03 9.99
N ASP A 113 21.50 -9.80 8.86
CA ASP A 113 22.66 -8.91 8.70
C ASP A 113 22.28 -7.42 8.52
N GLY A 114 20.98 -7.10 8.53
CA GLY A 114 20.44 -5.75 8.31
C GLY A 114 20.21 -5.39 6.84
N GLY A 115 20.62 -6.24 5.88
CA GLY A 115 20.39 -6.01 4.45
C GLY A 115 18.91 -5.98 4.09
N ARG A 116 18.50 -5.12 3.16
CA ARG A 116 17.10 -4.99 2.74
C ARG A 116 16.66 -6.18 1.88
N THR A 117 15.45 -6.67 2.10
CA THR A 117 14.84 -7.73 1.27
C THR A 117 14.18 -7.20 -0.01
N HIS A 118 13.93 -5.89 -0.06
CA HIS A 118 13.16 -5.23 -1.11
C HIS A 118 11.80 -5.93 -1.32
N PHE A 119 11.03 -6.06 -0.23
CA PHE A 119 9.72 -6.72 -0.22
C PHE A 119 9.76 -8.19 -0.69
N GLY A 120 10.89 -8.86 -0.48
CA GLY A 120 11.09 -10.25 -0.90
C GLY A 120 11.47 -10.43 -2.36
N VAL A 121 11.58 -9.35 -3.14
CA VAL A 121 11.98 -9.40 -4.57
C VAL A 121 13.47 -9.71 -4.73
N PHE A 122 14.31 -9.19 -3.83
CA PHE A 122 15.76 -9.41 -3.90
C PHE A 122 16.21 -10.63 -3.07
N LYS A 123 15.80 -10.68 -1.80
CA LYS A 123 16.09 -11.78 -0.86
C LYS A 123 14.89 -11.96 0.06
N ARG A 124 14.70 -13.16 0.62
CA ARG A 124 13.62 -13.45 1.57
C ARG A 124 14.19 -13.79 2.95
N ASN A 125 13.68 -13.12 3.98
CA ASN A 125 13.86 -13.56 5.36
C ASN A 125 12.73 -14.53 5.71
N VAL A 126 12.87 -15.79 5.28
CA VAL A 126 11.81 -16.81 5.38
C VAL A 126 11.39 -17.06 6.82
N ALA A 127 12.31 -17.05 7.78
CA ALA A 127 11.99 -17.22 9.19
C ALA A 127 11.05 -16.10 9.71
N ALA A 128 11.34 -14.84 9.35
CA ALA A 128 10.47 -13.72 9.70
C ALA A 128 9.13 -13.77 8.97
N GLU A 129 9.10 -14.22 7.71
CA GLU A 129 7.86 -14.38 6.93
C GLU A 129 6.94 -15.44 7.54
N VAL A 130 7.49 -16.58 7.97
CA VAL A 130 6.72 -17.63 8.66
C VAL A 130 6.14 -17.09 9.97
N ALA A 131 6.95 -16.39 10.78
CA ALA A 131 6.47 -15.78 12.02
C ALA A 131 5.37 -14.72 11.77
N ALA A 132 5.54 -13.88 10.74
CA ALA A 132 4.55 -12.88 10.34
C ALA A 132 3.23 -13.55 9.90
N MET A 133 3.32 -14.59 9.04
CA MET A 133 2.17 -15.36 8.59
C MET A 133 1.40 -15.96 9.77
N GLN A 134 2.11 -16.60 10.72
CA GLN A 134 1.50 -17.19 11.92
C GLN A 134 0.83 -16.14 12.80
N ALA A 135 1.36 -14.91 12.85
CA ALA A 135 0.74 -13.77 13.53
C ALA A 135 -0.43 -13.14 12.75
N GLY A 136 -0.76 -13.68 11.57
CA GLY A 136 -1.87 -13.27 10.73
C GLY A 136 -1.53 -12.12 9.78
N LEU A 137 -0.27 -11.89 9.44
CA LEU A 137 0.13 -10.90 8.45
C LEU A 137 0.10 -11.51 7.03
N ALA A 138 -0.07 -10.64 6.03
CA ALA A 138 0.07 -10.95 4.61
C ALA A 138 1.53 -10.69 4.15
N PRO A 139 1.93 -11.17 2.95
CA PRO A 139 3.26 -10.92 2.41
C PRO A 139 3.64 -9.44 2.42
N GLY A 140 4.90 -9.15 2.78
CA GLY A 140 5.45 -7.78 2.82
C GLY A 140 5.02 -6.92 4.00
N GLN A 141 4.09 -7.38 4.85
CA GLN A 141 3.72 -6.65 6.06
C GLN A 141 4.75 -6.88 7.19
N ILE A 142 5.24 -5.77 7.77
CA ILE A 142 6.13 -5.79 8.94
C ILE A 142 5.38 -5.61 10.26
N HIS A 143 4.21 -4.99 10.20
CA HIS A 143 3.28 -4.76 11.31
C HIS A 143 1.86 -5.12 10.87
N LYS A 144 0.97 -5.30 11.85
CA LYS A 144 -0.47 -5.35 11.54
C LYS A 144 -0.92 -3.98 11.02
N GLY A 145 -1.90 -3.94 10.13
CA GLY A 145 -2.53 -2.70 9.72
C GLY A 145 -3.55 -2.18 10.75
N LEU A 146 -3.87 -0.89 10.70
CA LEU A 146 -4.77 -0.22 11.64
C LEU A 146 -6.28 -0.40 11.36
N ARG A 147 -6.65 -1.26 10.42
CA ARG A 147 -8.03 -1.42 9.90
C ARG A 147 -8.66 -0.09 9.45
N ALA A 148 -7.83 0.87 9.03
CA ALA A 148 -8.25 2.21 8.62
C ALA A 148 -8.14 2.44 7.10
N LEU A 149 -8.37 1.38 6.30
CA LEU A 149 -8.24 1.46 4.85
C LEU A 149 -9.29 2.39 4.22
N THR A 150 -10.54 2.30 4.65
CA THR A 150 -11.63 3.17 4.18
C THR A 150 -11.33 4.65 4.44
N PRO A 151 -11.07 5.11 5.68
CA PRO A 151 -10.75 6.52 5.90
C PRO A 151 -9.45 6.96 5.23
N LEU A 152 -8.48 6.06 5.05
CA LEU A 152 -7.27 6.35 4.27
C LEU A 152 -7.58 6.56 2.78
N THR A 153 -8.45 5.72 2.21
CA THR A 153 -8.87 5.83 0.81
C THR A 153 -9.65 7.11 0.57
N GLU A 154 -10.57 7.47 1.48
CA GLU A 154 -11.33 8.73 1.42
C GLU A 154 -10.42 9.96 1.51
N ALA A 155 -9.46 9.97 2.45
CA ALA A 155 -8.46 11.02 2.58
C ALA A 155 -7.60 11.15 1.33
N PHE A 156 -7.21 10.01 0.73
CA PHE A 156 -6.44 9.99 -0.50
C PHE A 156 -7.26 10.51 -1.70
N GLU A 157 -8.53 10.12 -1.81
CA GLU A 157 -9.43 10.65 -2.84
C GLU A 157 -9.60 12.17 -2.72
N ALA A 158 -9.77 12.70 -1.50
CA ALA A 158 -9.83 14.14 -1.25
C ALA A 158 -8.50 14.85 -1.60
N PHE A 159 -7.37 14.22 -1.32
CA PHE A 159 -6.05 14.73 -1.71
C PHE A 159 -5.90 14.80 -3.24
N VAL A 160 -6.30 13.75 -3.96
CA VAL A 160 -6.27 13.71 -5.44
C VAL A 160 -7.23 14.75 -6.04
N GLN A 161 -8.45 14.91 -5.49
CA GLN A 161 -9.36 15.98 -5.89
C GLN A 161 -8.76 17.36 -5.64
N ARG A 162 -8.06 17.55 -4.52
CA ARG A 162 -7.37 18.82 -4.20
C ARG A 162 -6.29 19.12 -5.23
N LEU A 163 -5.65 18.12 -5.82
CA LEU A 163 -4.72 18.29 -6.95
C LEU A 163 -5.43 18.53 -8.30
N GLY A 164 -6.76 18.47 -8.35
CA GLY A 164 -7.53 18.72 -9.57
C GLY A 164 -7.73 17.49 -10.44
N HIS A 165 -7.44 16.29 -9.92
CA HIS A 165 -7.64 15.02 -10.63
C HIS A 165 -8.96 14.35 -10.25
N SER A 166 -9.48 13.54 -11.16
CA SER A 166 -10.68 12.72 -10.95
C SER A 166 -10.37 11.22 -10.81
N MET A 167 -9.11 10.84 -10.97
CA MET A 167 -8.63 9.48 -10.83
C MET A 167 -7.14 9.41 -10.47
N TYR A 168 -6.70 8.23 -10.04
CA TYR A 168 -5.29 7.92 -9.77
C TYR A 168 -5.02 6.43 -10.01
N PHE A 169 -3.74 6.08 -10.13
CA PHE A 169 -3.26 4.72 -10.43
C PHE A 169 -2.53 4.10 -9.24
N VAL A 170 -2.52 2.77 -9.17
CA VAL A 170 -1.79 1.98 -8.18
C VAL A 170 -1.21 0.72 -8.82
N GLU A 171 -0.06 0.28 -8.32
CA GLU A 171 0.56 -1.01 -8.65
C GLU A 171 0.55 -1.94 -7.43
N PRO A 172 -0.35 -2.93 -7.36
CA PRO A 172 -0.36 -3.88 -6.26
C PRO A 172 0.85 -4.81 -6.33
N LEU A 173 1.79 -4.64 -5.40
CA LEU A 173 2.98 -5.49 -5.29
C LEU A 173 2.67 -6.96 -4.99
N PHE A 174 1.53 -7.23 -4.34
CA PHE A 174 1.11 -8.58 -3.94
C PHE A 174 -0.33 -8.86 -4.37
N TYR A 175 -0.65 -10.14 -4.58
CA TYR A 175 -1.99 -10.59 -4.96
C TYR A 175 -3.09 -10.06 -4.02
N HIS A 176 -2.88 -10.11 -2.70
CA HIS A 176 -3.88 -9.61 -1.75
C HIS A 176 -4.16 -8.11 -1.93
N ASN A 177 -3.17 -7.29 -2.31
CA ASN A 177 -3.37 -5.87 -2.54
C ASN A 177 -4.31 -5.62 -3.73
N ALA A 178 -4.18 -6.40 -4.81
CA ALA A 178 -5.08 -6.29 -5.95
C ALA A 178 -6.55 -6.59 -5.55
N VAL A 179 -6.76 -7.68 -4.78
CA VAL A 179 -8.11 -8.04 -4.28
C VAL A 179 -8.65 -7.00 -3.28
N ILE A 180 -7.80 -6.42 -2.44
CA ILE A 180 -8.20 -5.33 -1.54
C ILE A 180 -8.62 -4.10 -2.35
N PHE A 181 -7.86 -3.73 -3.39
CA PHE A 181 -8.20 -2.60 -4.23
C PHE A 181 -9.52 -2.82 -4.99
N GLU A 182 -9.79 -4.01 -5.50
CA GLU A 182 -11.10 -4.38 -6.05
C GLU A 182 -12.24 -4.07 -5.08
N ARG A 183 -12.11 -4.52 -3.83
CA ARG A 183 -13.10 -4.29 -2.76
C ARG A 183 -13.28 -2.83 -2.42
N ASN A 184 -12.26 -2.00 -2.66
CA ASN A 184 -12.32 -0.54 -2.49
C ASN A 184 -12.68 0.17 -3.80
N GLY A 185 -13.23 -0.56 -4.77
CA GLY A 185 -13.82 0.00 -5.98
C GLY A 185 -12.82 0.44 -7.03
N PHE A 186 -11.60 -0.12 -7.04
CA PHE A 186 -10.64 0.08 -8.11
C PHE A 186 -11.00 -0.78 -9.33
N ALA A 187 -10.70 -0.24 -10.51
CA ALA A 187 -10.75 -0.95 -11.77
C ALA A 187 -9.33 -1.28 -12.27
N TYR A 188 -9.25 -2.10 -13.32
CA TYR A 188 -7.99 -2.50 -13.92
C TYR A 188 -7.68 -1.66 -15.15
N GLN A 189 -6.47 -1.10 -15.20
CA GLN A 189 -5.85 -0.67 -16.46
C GLN A 189 -5.27 -1.89 -17.18
N GLN A 190 -4.60 -2.77 -16.42
CA GLN A 190 -3.99 -4.00 -16.91
C GLN A 190 -4.09 -5.10 -15.84
N GLY A 191 -4.18 -6.37 -16.27
CA GLY A 191 -4.09 -7.52 -15.36
C GLY A 191 -5.42 -8.14 -14.94
N ARG A 192 -6.58 -7.61 -15.37
CA ARG A 192 -7.91 -8.19 -15.00
C ARG A 192 -8.05 -9.66 -15.38
N ARG A 193 -7.72 -10.02 -16.64
CA ARG A 193 -7.82 -11.40 -17.12
C ARG A 193 -6.87 -12.33 -16.37
N TRP A 194 -5.70 -11.82 -15.98
CA TRP A 194 -4.73 -12.55 -15.17
C TRP A 194 -5.25 -12.82 -13.76
N MET A 195 -5.82 -11.81 -13.09
CA MET A 195 -6.44 -11.98 -11.78
C MET A 195 -7.63 -12.95 -11.82
N GLN A 196 -8.44 -12.90 -12.89
CA GLN A 196 -9.52 -13.87 -13.13
C GLN A 196 -8.99 -15.29 -13.37
N SER A 197 -7.91 -15.43 -14.15
CA SER A 197 -7.34 -16.75 -14.40
C SER A 197 -6.74 -17.35 -13.13
N LEU A 198 -6.09 -16.55 -12.27
CA LEU A 198 -5.63 -17.00 -10.95
C LEU A 198 -6.79 -17.60 -10.13
N ASN A 199 -7.97 -16.99 -10.15
CA ASN A 199 -9.12 -17.55 -9.47
C ASN A 199 -9.53 -18.93 -10.01
N THR A 200 -9.55 -19.10 -11.35
CA THR A 200 -9.80 -20.40 -11.97
C THR A 200 -8.72 -21.43 -11.61
N ARG A 201 -7.46 -21.01 -11.60
CA ARG A 201 -6.31 -21.88 -11.30
C ARG A 201 -6.30 -22.38 -9.86
N PHE A 202 -6.79 -21.60 -8.91
CA PHE A 202 -6.97 -22.02 -7.50
C PHE A 202 -8.31 -22.72 -7.21
N SER A 203 -9.26 -22.74 -8.15
CA SER A 203 -10.56 -23.41 -7.97
C SER A 203 -10.43 -24.93 -8.02
N PRO A 204 -11.42 -25.70 -7.51
CA PRO A 204 -11.45 -27.15 -7.69
C PRO A 204 -11.29 -27.54 -9.17
N GLY A 205 -10.37 -28.47 -9.45
CA GLY A 205 -10.02 -28.87 -10.83
C GLY A 205 -9.00 -27.95 -11.53
N GLY A 206 -8.58 -26.85 -10.90
CA GLY A 206 -7.46 -26.02 -11.36
C GLY A 206 -6.09 -26.68 -11.14
N ASP A 207 -5.03 -26.05 -11.66
CA ASP A 207 -3.66 -26.58 -11.63
C ASP A 207 -2.89 -26.25 -10.34
N LEU A 208 -3.38 -25.31 -9.51
CA LEU A 208 -2.70 -24.90 -8.27
C LEU A 208 -3.07 -25.69 -7.01
N PRO A 209 -4.31 -26.20 -6.81
CA PRO A 209 -4.63 -27.02 -5.64
C PRO A 209 -3.71 -28.22 -5.44
N PRO A 210 -3.33 -29.00 -6.47
CA PRO A 210 -2.36 -30.09 -6.30
C PRO A 210 -0.96 -29.63 -5.84
N ARG A 211 -0.63 -28.35 -6.02
CA ARG A 211 0.65 -27.74 -5.60
C ARG A 211 0.58 -27.14 -4.19
N LEU A 212 -0.59 -27.13 -3.56
CA LEU A 212 -0.77 -26.82 -2.15
C LEU A 212 -0.60 -28.11 -1.33
N ASP A 213 0.62 -28.65 -1.40
CA ASP A 213 1.02 -29.97 -0.91
C ASP A 213 1.63 -29.95 0.51
N GLY A 214 1.66 -28.79 1.17
CA GLY A 214 2.28 -28.62 2.48
C GLY A 214 3.81 -28.66 2.48
N SER A 215 4.47 -28.59 1.31
CA SER A 215 5.94 -28.57 1.20
C SER A 215 6.59 -27.37 1.89
N THR A 216 5.83 -26.27 2.05
CA THR A 216 6.20 -25.12 2.87
C THR A 216 5.01 -24.69 3.72
N PRO A 217 5.22 -23.94 4.82
CA PRO A 217 4.12 -23.36 5.60
C PRO A 217 3.17 -22.48 4.75
N PHE A 218 3.63 -21.99 3.59
CA PHE A 218 2.86 -21.15 2.67
C PHE A 218 2.02 -21.95 1.67
N ARG A 219 2.17 -23.28 1.60
CA ARG A 219 1.53 -24.19 0.63
C ARG A 219 0.53 -25.15 1.25
N MET A 220 -0.10 -24.75 2.35
CA MET A 220 -1.17 -25.54 2.96
C MET A 220 -2.42 -25.56 2.08
N ALA A 221 -3.17 -26.66 2.04
CA ALA A 221 -4.34 -26.84 1.18
C ALA A 221 -5.39 -25.73 1.38
N GLU A 222 -5.57 -25.29 2.63
CA GLU A 222 -6.51 -24.24 3.03
C GLU A 222 -6.18 -22.88 2.41
N ALA A 223 -4.94 -22.68 1.95
CA ALA A 223 -4.52 -21.45 1.32
C ALA A 223 -5.35 -21.11 0.06
N ALA A 224 -5.92 -22.11 -0.62
CA ALA A 224 -6.80 -21.91 -1.78
C ALA A 224 -8.07 -21.10 -1.47
N HIS A 225 -8.50 -21.04 -0.21
CA HIS A 225 -9.80 -20.49 0.20
C HIS A 225 -9.73 -19.10 0.84
N SER A 226 -8.54 -18.53 0.99
CA SER A 226 -8.37 -17.19 1.54
C SER A 226 -7.48 -16.32 0.67
N ILE A 227 -7.74 -15.01 0.69
CA ILE A 227 -6.95 -13.99 -0.01
C ILE A 227 -5.50 -14.05 0.47
N ARG A 228 -5.32 -14.12 1.79
CA ARG A 228 -4.00 -14.15 2.42
C ARG A 228 -3.26 -15.46 2.15
N GLY A 229 -3.96 -16.58 2.21
CA GLY A 229 -3.41 -17.89 1.85
C GLY A 229 -2.91 -17.92 0.41
N ARG A 230 -3.76 -17.56 -0.56
CA ARG A 230 -3.35 -17.45 -1.97
C ARG A 230 -2.17 -16.50 -2.15
N SER A 231 -2.18 -15.36 -1.46
CA SER A 231 -1.08 -14.41 -1.56
C SER A 231 0.24 -14.96 -1.03
N TRP A 232 0.23 -15.71 0.08
CA TRP A 232 1.44 -16.38 0.59
C TRP A 232 1.92 -17.48 -0.34
N ALA A 233 1.03 -18.32 -0.87
CA ALA A 233 1.40 -19.35 -1.84
C ALA A 233 2.01 -18.73 -3.12
N ILE A 234 1.43 -17.64 -3.62
CA ILE A 234 1.96 -16.87 -4.76
C ILE A 234 3.34 -16.28 -4.44
N HIS A 235 3.50 -15.65 -3.27
CA HIS A 235 4.78 -15.13 -2.80
C HIS A 235 5.85 -16.24 -2.66
N ASP A 236 5.40 -17.45 -2.30
CA ASP A 236 6.24 -18.65 -2.22
C ASP A 236 6.53 -19.31 -3.59
N GLY A 237 6.11 -18.67 -4.69
CA GLY A 237 6.43 -19.10 -6.04
C GLY A 237 5.56 -20.23 -6.56
N ILE A 238 4.37 -20.46 -6.00
CA ILE A 238 3.45 -21.50 -6.50
C ILE A 238 3.06 -21.31 -7.98
N LEU A 239 3.19 -20.10 -8.53
CA LEU A 239 2.87 -19.85 -9.93
C LEU A 239 3.97 -20.37 -10.87
N GLY A 240 5.21 -20.52 -10.39
CA GLY A 240 6.39 -20.76 -11.23
C GLY A 240 6.90 -19.50 -11.95
N GLU A 241 6.24 -18.36 -11.76
CA GLU A 241 6.60 -17.06 -12.33
C GLU A 241 6.25 -15.93 -11.36
N PRO A 242 6.89 -14.74 -11.48
CA PRO A 242 6.58 -13.60 -10.62
C PRO A 242 5.15 -13.07 -10.83
N PHE A 243 4.47 -12.73 -9.74
CA PHE A 243 3.20 -11.98 -9.80
C PHE A 243 3.47 -10.53 -10.25
N THR A 244 3.21 -10.24 -11.52
CA THR A 244 3.48 -8.94 -12.14
C THR A 244 2.38 -8.58 -13.16
N GLY A 245 2.49 -7.40 -13.79
CA GLY A 245 1.59 -7.00 -14.88
C GLY A 245 0.17 -6.62 -14.42
N VAL A 246 0.04 -6.15 -13.18
CA VAL A 246 -1.22 -5.64 -12.64
C VAL A 246 -1.06 -4.15 -12.36
N THR A 247 -1.87 -3.34 -13.03
CA THR A 247 -1.99 -1.90 -12.79
C THR A 247 -3.45 -1.57 -12.67
N MET A 248 -3.82 -0.90 -11.58
CA MET A 248 -5.20 -0.57 -11.26
C MET A 248 -5.38 0.93 -11.17
N TYR A 249 -6.62 1.40 -11.29
CA TYR A 249 -6.96 2.80 -11.13
C TYR A 249 -8.24 2.96 -10.32
N LYS A 250 -8.36 4.08 -9.64
CA LYS A 250 -9.56 4.48 -8.91
C LYS A 250 -10.11 5.76 -9.51
N ARG A 251 -11.39 5.76 -9.89
CA ARG A 251 -12.15 6.97 -10.17
C ARG A 251 -12.75 7.44 -8.85
N ILE A 252 -12.57 8.71 -8.54
CA ILE A 252 -12.99 9.27 -7.26
C ILE A 252 -14.51 9.23 -7.15
N GLY A 253 -15.03 8.76 -6.01
CA GLY A 253 -16.47 8.63 -5.76
C GLY A 253 -17.20 7.58 -6.63
N GLN A 254 -16.48 6.76 -7.41
CA GLN A 254 -17.07 5.75 -8.28
C GLN A 254 -16.55 4.34 -7.94
N PRO A 255 -17.41 3.43 -7.44
CA PRO A 255 -17.02 2.05 -7.25
C PRO A 255 -17.00 1.30 -8.60
N ALA A 256 -15.92 0.61 -8.92
CA ALA A 256 -15.82 -0.18 -10.15
C ALA A 256 -16.70 -1.45 -10.18
N GLY A 257 -17.08 -1.97 -9.01
CA GLY A 257 -17.89 -3.20 -8.90
C GLY A 257 -17.20 -4.46 -9.42
N ILE A 258 -15.87 -4.49 -9.44
CA ILE A 258 -15.07 -5.65 -9.88
C ILE A 258 -14.73 -6.52 -8.68
N SER A 259 -14.83 -7.84 -8.86
CA SER A 259 -14.32 -8.84 -7.93
C SER A 259 -13.79 -10.02 -8.74
N THR A 260 -12.50 -10.32 -8.61
CA THR A 260 -11.90 -11.49 -9.27
C THR A 260 -11.79 -12.69 -8.33
N PHE A 261 -12.01 -12.49 -7.03
CA PHE A 261 -12.15 -13.57 -6.05
C PHE A 261 -13.38 -13.34 -5.15
N PRO A 262 -14.61 -13.56 -5.67
CA PRO A 262 -15.85 -13.23 -4.97
C PRO A 262 -16.04 -13.99 -3.66
N GLU A 263 -15.70 -15.28 -3.63
CA GLU A 263 -15.83 -16.15 -2.45
C GLU A 263 -14.66 -16.04 -1.46
N GLY A 264 -13.70 -15.13 -1.72
CA GLY A 264 -12.47 -15.09 -0.97
C GLY A 264 -12.63 -14.53 0.43
N ASN A 265 -12.28 -15.30 1.46
CA ASN A 265 -12.19 -14.79 2.82
C ASN A 265 -10.81 -14.16 3.10
N TRP A 266 -10.71 -13.32 4.13
CA TRP A 266 -9.45 -12.66 4.51
C TRP A 266 -8.45 -13.61 5.18
#